data_AF-A0A1H1ZGN1-F1
#
_entry.id   AF-A0A1H1ZGN1-F1
#
_cell.length_a   1.000
_cell.length_b   1.000
_cell.length_c   1.000
_cell.angle_alpha   90.00
_cell.angle_beta   90.00
_cell.angle_gamma   90.00
#
_symmetry.space_group_name_H-M   'P 1'
#
loop_
_entity.id
_entity.type
_entity.pdbx_description
1 polymer ?
#
loop_
_entity_poly.entity_id
_entity_poly.type
_entity_poly.pdbx_seq_one_letter_code
_entity_poly.pdbx_strand_id
1 'polypeptide(L)'
;MSQKNADNTLMHPFSVLRRIGFSPRLMQRLERYRSQQDKQGRVVSVLSWADGTWCALSLHCEKTGAVIVDEGQQTQAYEDARSMLNGGFLPLLSLRWEAHA
;
A
#
# COMPACT_ATOMS: atom_id res chain seq x y z
N MET A 1 -22.31 -7.28 -6.30
CA MET A 1 -21.79 -6.58 -7.51
C MET A 1 -20.78 -5.57 -6.99
N SER A 2 -19.47 -5.64 -7.21
CA SER A 2 -18.73 -6.12 -8.38
C SER A 2 -17.37 -6.71 -7.97
N GLN A 3 -17.18 -8.00 -8.25
CA GLN A 3 -15.94 -8.77 -8.12
C GLN A 3 -14.92 -8.45 -9.24
N LYS A 4 -14.89 -7.20 -9.73
CA LYS A 4 -14.15 -6.82 -10.96
C LYS A 4 -13.04 -5.79 -10.76
N ASN A 5 -12.80 -5.36 -9.52
CA ASN A 5 -11.82 -4.31 -9.25
C ASN A 5 -10.42 -4.86 -8.89
N ALA A 6 -10.32 -6.14 -8.49
CA ALA A 6 -9.04 -6.75 -8.14
C ALA A 6 -8.16 -7.07 -9.37
N ASP A 7 -8.76 -7.25 -10.56
CA ASP A 7 -8.03 -7.56 -11.80
C ASP A 7 -7.11 -6.43 -12.32
N ASN A 8 -7.21 -5.22 -11.76
CA ASN A 8 -6.42 -4.06 -12.19
C ASN A 8 -5.58 -3.44 -11.04
N THR A 9 -5.23 -4.24 -10.03
CA THR A 9 -4.32 -3.80 -8.98
C THR A 9 -2.89 -3.80 -9.51
N LEU A 10 -2.20 -2.66 -9.41
CA LEU A 10 -0.78 -2.56 -9.72
C LEU A 10 0.02 -2.28 -8.46
N MET A 11 1.11 -3.03 -8.30
CA MET A 11 2.09 -2.81 -7.25
C MET A 11 3.27 -2.02 -7.80
N HIS A 12 3.58 -0.91 -7.14
CA HIS A 12 4.63 0.02 -7.53
C HIS A 12 5.66 0.18 -6.41
N PRO A 13 6.91 0.51 -6.75
CA PRO A 13 7.86 0.99 -5.75
C PRO A 13 7.38 2.30 -5.14
N PHE A 14 7.73 2.55 -3.87
CA PHE A 14 7.40 3.79 -3.16
C PHE A 14 7.80 5.07 -3.91
N SER A 15 8.83 5.00 -4.75
CA SER A 15 9.29 6.13 -5.57
C SER A 15 8.22 6.69 -6.50
N VAL A 16 7.17 5.93 -6.83
CA VAL A 16 6.04 6.43 -7.65
C VAL A 16 5.32 7.61 -6.99
N LEU A 17 5.26 7.69 -5.65
CA LEU A 17 4.62 8.81 -4.93
C LEU A 17 5.31 10.15 -5.20
N ARG A 18 6.62 10.13 -5.48
CA ARG A 18 7.36 11.34 -5.85
C ARG A 18 6.99 11.87 -7.23
N ARG A 19 6.40 11.04 -8.10
CA ARG A 19 5.96 11.42 -9.45
C ARG A 19 4.53 11.95 -9.48
N ILE A 20 3.74 11.67 -8.44
CA ILE A 20 2.30 12.01 -8.37
C ILE A 20 2.07 13.49 -7.96
N GLY A 21 3.09 14.18 -7.46
CA GLY A 21 3.02 15.63 -7.20
C GLY A 21 2.34 16.00 -5.87
N PHE A 22 2.47 15.17 -4.84
CA PHE A 22 2.01 15.52 -3.50
C PHE A 22 2.70 16.78 -2.95
N SER A 23 2.01 17.49 -2.05
CA SER A 23 2.62 18.63 -1.37
C SER A 23 3.91 18.22 -0.62
N PRO A 24 4.92 19.10 -0.51
CA PRO A 24 6.18 18.76 0.16
C PRO A 24 5.99 18.24 1.59
N ARG A 25 5.05 18.83 2.34
CA ARG A 25 4.72 18.39 3.72
C ARG A 25 4.16 16.97 3.75
N LEU A 26 3.31 16.63 2.78
CA LEU A 26 2.73 15.30 2.68
C LEU A 26 3.79 14.27 2.29
N MET A 27 4.63 14.60 1.31
CA MET A 27 5.73 13.75 0.88
C MET A 27 6.70 13.47 2.03
N GLN A 28 7.05 14.48 2.84
CA GLN A 28 7.87 14.29 4.05
C GLN A 28 7.23 13.33 5.06
N ARG A 29 5.91 13.40 5.26
CA ARG A 29 5.20 12.44 6.15
C ARG A 29 5.29 11.02 5.62
N LEU A 30 5.10 10.84 4.32
CA LEU A 30 5.21 9.53 3.65
C LEU A 30 6.63 8.98 3.76
N GLU A 31 7.66 9.81 3.55
CA GLU A 31 9.05 9.40 3.68
C GLU A 31 9.42 9.03 5.11
N ARG A 32 8.94 9.80 6.11
CA ARG A 32 9.12 9.44 7.53
C ARG A 32 8.49 8.09 7.83
N TYR A 33 7.27 7.85 7.35
CA TYR A 33 6.61 6.56 7.51
C TYR A 33 7.45 5.42 6.89
N ARG A 34 7.92 5.58 5.65
CA ARG A 34 8.80 4.59 5.00
C ARG A 34 10.04 4.30 5.85
N SER A 35 10.75 5.34 6.29
CA SER A 35 11.95 5.18 7.11
C SER A 35 11.66 4.53 8.47
N GLN A 36 10.48 4.71 9.04
CA GLN A 36 10.07 4.02 10.28
C GLN A 36 9.81 2.54 10.04
N GLN A 37 9.17 2.18 8.92
CA GLN A 37 8.91 0.78 8.55
C GLN A 37 10.22 0.05 8.20
N ASP A 38 11.13 0.70 7.48
CA ASP A 38 12.46 0.17 7.11
C ASP A 38 13.28 -0.21 8.36
N LYS A 39 13.27 0.64 9.40
CA LYS A 39 13.87 0.34 10.72
C LYS A 39 13.28 -0.89 11.40
N GLN A 40 12.07 -1.30 11.03
CA GLN A 40 11.40 -2.49 11.54
C GLN A 40 11.58 -3.71 10.63
N GLY A 41 12.47 -3.63 9.63
CA GLY A 41 12.71 -4.71 8.67
C GLY A 41 11.61 -4.85 7.61
N ARG A 42 10.79 -3.82 7.42
CA ARG A 42 9.66 -3.83 6.48
C ARG A 42 9.96 -2.99 5.25
N VAL A 43 9.51 -3.46 4.10
CA VAL A 43 9.54 -2.71 2.84
C VAL A 43 8.20 -2.02 2.63
N VAL A 44 8.21 -0.78 2.16
CA VAL A 44 6.97 -0.07 1.77
C VAL A 44 6.86 -0.02 0.25
N SER A 45 5.74 -0.52 -0.26
CA SER A 45 5.34 -0.44 -1.67
C SER A 45 4.05 0.37 -1.80
N VAL A 46 3.59 0.59 -3.02
CA VAL A 46 2.33 1.29 -3.30
C VAL A 46 1.43 0.35 -4.09
N LEU A 47 0.23 0.10 -3.59
CA LEU A 47 -0.84 -0.47 -4.43
C LEU A 47 -1.67 0.67 -4.99
N SER A 48 -2.06 0.53 -6.25
CA SER A 48 -2.99 1.44 -6.90
C SER A 48 -4.01 0.68 -7.74
N TRP A 49 -5.21 1.22 -7.80
CA TRP A 49 -6.33 0.71 -8.59
C TRP A 49 -6.68 1.68 -9.70
N ALA A 50 -7.36 1.17 -10.74
CA ALA A 50 -7.73 1.95 -11.93
C ALA A 50 -8.64 3.16 -11.63
N ASP A 51 -9.35 3.15 -10.49
CA ASP A 51 -10.22 4.25 -10.06
C ASP A 51 -9.46 5.37 -9.34
N GLY A 52 -8.13 5.27 -9.21
CA GLY A 52 -7.29 6.24 -8.52
C GLY A 52 -7.18 6.00 -7.01
N THR A 53 -7.84 4.97 -6.47
CA THR A 53 -7.56 4.49 -5.11
C THR A 53 -6.12 4.02 -5.03
N TRP A 54 -5.46 4.26 -3.91
CA TRP A 54 -4.10 3.79 -3.67
C TRP A 54 -3.85 3.62 -2.18
N CYS A 55 -2.82 2.85 -1.83
CA CYS A 55 -2.29 2.79 -0.48
C CYS A 55 -0.77 2.63 -0.46
N ALA A 56 -0.12 3.18 0.56
CA ALA A 56 1.24 2.81 0.91
C ALA A 56 1.18 1.59 1.82
N LEU A 57 1.74 0.48 1.35
CA LEU A 57 1.62 -0.83 1.94
C LEU A 57 2.97 -1.24 2.53
N SER A 58 3.05 -1.38 3.86
CA SER A 58 4.22 -1.98 4.51
C SER A 58 4.11 -3.50 4.56
N LEU A 59 5.19 -4.15 4.17
CA LEU A 59 5.31 -5.60 3.97
C LEU A 59 6.51 -6.08 4.79
N HIS A 60 6.32 -7.13 5.59
CA HIS A 60 7.46 -7.84 6.18
C HIS A 60 8.18 -8.63 5.08
N CYS A 61 9.47 -8.38 4.91
CA CYS A 61 10.29 -9.08 3.93
C CYS A 61 11.24 -10.03 4.66
N GLU A 62 10.80 -11.27 4.89
CA GLU A 62 11.70 -12.34 5.33
C GLU A 62 12.49 -12.84 4.10
N LYS A 63 13.54 -12.11 3.72
CA LYS A 63 14.55 -12.48 2.71
C LYS A 63 14.03 -12.88 1.31
N THR A 64 14.33 -12.02 0.32
CA THR A 64 14.48 -12.41 -1.10
C THR A 64 13.28 -13.15 -1.73
N GLY A 65 12.05 -12.86 -1.32
CA GLY A 65 10.84 -13.35 -1.97
C GLY A 65 10.06 -12.21 -2.64
N ALA A 66 9.48 -12.47 -3.82
CA ALA A 66 8.41 -11.62 -4.34
C ALA A 66 7.21 -11.74 -3.38
N VAL A 67 6.76 -10.61 -2.82
CA VAL A 67 5.56 -10.60 -1.98
C VAL A 67 4.35 -10.66 -2.91
N ILE A 68 3.64 -11.78 -2.88
CA ILE A 68 2.37 -11.94 -3.59
C ILE A 68 1.27 -11.58 -2.60
N VAL A 69 0.49 -10.55 -2.94
CA VAL A 69 -0.72 -10.17 -2.21
C VAL A 69 -1.88 -10.91 -2.88
N ASP A 70 -2.54 -11.82 -2.17
CA ASP A 70 -3.68 -12.56 -2.74
C ASP A 70 -4.91 -11.65 -2.98
N GLU A 71 -5.88 -12.15 -3.74
CA GLU A 71 -7.07 -11.38 -4.11
C GLU A 71 -7.90 -10.90 -2.90
N GLY A 72 -7.94 -11.71 -1.83
CA GLY A 72 -8.62 -11.34 -0.58
C GLY A 72 -7.91 -10.18 0.11
N GLN A 73 -6.59 -10.27 0.23
CA GLN A 73 -5.75 -9.20 0.79
C GLN A 73 -5.81 -7.92 -0.06
N GLN A 74 -5.85 -8.03 -1.39
CA GLN A 74 -6.03 -6.89 -2.29
C GLN A 74 -7.39 -6.22 -2.09
N THR A 75 -8.46 -7.02 -1.97
CA THR A 75 -9.82 -6.52 -1.74
C THR A 75 -9.92 -5.79 -0.40
N GLN A 76 -9.38 -6.37 0.67
CA GLN A 76 -9.36 -5.71 1.98
C GLN A 76 -8.54 -4.41 1.94
N ALA A 77 -7.35 -4.44 1.32
CA ALA A 77 -6.51 -3.26 1.19
C ALA A 77 -7.20 -2.14 0.39
N TYR A 78 -7.99 -2.49 -0.63
CA TYR A 78 -8.80 -1.53 -1.38
C TYR A 78 -9.87 -0.89 -0.51
N GLU A 79 -10.65 -1.69 0.21
CA GLU A 79 -11.74 -1.19 1.07
C GLU A 79 -11.21 -0.28 2.18
N ASP A 80 -10.13 -0.69 2.84
CA ASP A 80 -9.45 0.10 3.86
C ASP A 80 -8.92 1.41 3.29
N ALA A 81 -8.21 1.35 2.15
CA ALA A 81 -7.66 2.52 1.49
C ALA A 81 -8.77 3.51 1.09
N ARG A 82 -9.86 3.01 0.51
CA ARG A 82 -11.00 3.82 0.07
C ARG A 82 -11.70 4.47 1.25
N SER A 83 -11.88 3.75 2.35
CA SER A 83 -12.44 4.29 3.59
C SER A 83 -11.58 5.41 4.17
N MET A 84 -10.26 5.20 4.25
CA MET A 84 -9.31 6.21 4.74
C MET A 84 -9.31 7.46 3.87
N LEU A 85 -9.28 7.30 2.54
CA LEU A 85 -9.31 8.43 1.60
C LEU A 85 -10.61 9.22 1.70
N ASN A 86 -11.77 8.53 1.79
CA ASN A 86 -13.06 9.19 2.01
C ASN A 86 -13.11 9.93 3.35
N GLY A 87 -12.38 9.45 4.36
CA GLY A 87 -12.21 10.12 5.65
C GLY A 87 -11.16 11.23 5.68
N GLY A 88 -10.45 11.50 4.57
CA GLY A 88 -9.39 12.51 4.50
C GLY A 88 -8.06 12.08 5.12
N PHE A 89 -7.84 10.78 5.30
CA PHE A 89 -6.61 10.21 5.85
C PHE A 89 -5.67 9.69 4.77
N LEU A 90 -4.39 9.57 5.12
CA LEU A 90 -3.41 8.89 4.27
C LEU A 90 -3.62 7.37 4.35
N PRO A 91 -3.75 6.66 3.21
CA PRO A 91 -3.94 5.21 3.19
C PRO A 91 -2.62 4.49 3.48
N LEU A 92 -2.19 4.48 4.74
CA LEU A 92 -0.97 3.81 5.23
C LEU A 92 -1.37 2.47 5.86
N LEU A 93 -1.17 1.38 5.12
CA LEU A 93 -1.59 0.04 5.52
C LEU A 93 -0.37 -0.83 5.83
N SER A 94 -0.55 -1.77 6.75
CA SER A 94 0.46 -2.77 7.09
C SER A 94 -0.14 -4.14 6.86
N LEU A 95 0.39 -4.90 5.90
CA LEU A 95 0.04 -6.31 5.82
C LEU A 95 0.88 -7.06 6.85
N ARG A 96 0.17 -7.77 7.73
CA ARG A 96 0.76 -8.81 8.54
C ARG A 96 0.66 -10.09 7.70
N TRP A 97 1.80 -10.69 7.38
CA TRP A 97 1.79 -12.04 6.84
C TRP A 97 1.29 -12.97 7.94
N GLU A 98 0.00 -13.28 7.91
CA GLU A 98 -0.51 -14.46 8.58
C GLU A 98 -0.28 -15.58 7.59
N ALA A 99 0.74 -16.41 7.84
CA ALA A 99 0.82 -17.69 7.17
C ALA A 99 -0.48 -18.42 7.55
N HIS A 100 -1.45 -18.43 6.65
CA HIS A 100 -2.61 -19.32 6.77
C HIS A 100 -2.03 -20.74 6.83
N ALA A 101 -1.94 -21.26 8.05
CA ALA A 101 -1.66 -22.65 8.37
C ALA A 101 -2.98 -23.43 8.42
#